data_AF-A0A645EVP7-F1
#
_entry.id   AF-A0A645EVP7-F1
#
_cell.length_a   1.000
_cell.length_b   1.000
_cell.length_c   1.000
_cell.angle_alpha   90.00
_cell.angle_beta   90.00
_cell.angle_gamma   90.00
#
_symmetry.space_group_name_H-M   'P 1'
#
loop_
_entity.id
_entity.type
_entity.pdbx_description
1 polymer ?
#
loop_
_entity_poly.entity_id
_entity_poly.type
_entity_poly.pdbx_seq_one_letter_code
_entity_poly.pdbx_strand_id
1 'polypeptide(L)'
;MYLWSLLLIVPGIIAAYRYQFAYYNLCENPELGCMDALELSKKQTMGYKGQLFTLDLSYLGWGLLATLPMSVWGGYFTAAQSSYLLNSAAPVSTGVSLGLDLLCGLWAVVIQIFYLPTYQCTQLGYYETAKRTSGVSPLPVNQRGIEDGGSDNLF
;
A
#
# COMPACT_ATOMS: atom_id res chain seq x y z
N MET A 1 -21.30 12.42 -2.69
CA MET A 1 -21.37 10.98 -2.36
C MET A 1 -20.00 10.38 -2.02
N TYR A 2 -18.88 10.87 -2.56
CA TYR A 2 -17.55 10.26 -2.38
C TYR A 2 -16.74 10.74 -1.16
N LEU A 3 -17.08 11.88 -0.57
CA LEU A 3 -16.32 12.51 0.53
C LEU A 3 -16.39 11.72 1.85
N TRP A 4 -17.48 10.99 2.09
CA TRP A 4 -17.65 10.16 3.29
C TRP A 4 -16.78 8.91 3.27
N SER A 5 -16.62 8.27 2.11
CA SER A 5 -15.74 7.10 1.98
C SER A 5 -14.27 7.50 2.13
N LEU A 6 -13.85 8.65 1.58
CA LEU A 6 -12.48 9.15 1.71
C LEU A 6 -12.07 9.42 3.17
N LEU A 7 -13.01 9.91 4.00
CA LEU A 7 -12.80 10.16 5.44
C LEU A 7 -12.59 8.86 6.24
N LEU A 8 -13.13 7.72 5.79
CA LEU A 8 -13.00 6.42 6.45
C LEU A 8 -11.88 5.54 5.88
N ILE A 9 -11.43 5.84 4.65
CA ILE A 9 -10.30 5.16 4.02
C ILE A 9 -8.99 5.47 4.75
N VAL A 10 -8.76 6.73 5.10
CA VAL A 10 -7.56 7.16 5.84
C VAL A 10 -7.42 6.43 7.20
N PRO A 11 -8.43 6.42 8.11
CA PRO A 11 -8.31 5.70 9.38
C PRO A 11 -8.27 4.17 9.21
N GLY A 12 -8.92 3.61 8.20
CA GLY A 12 -8.87 2.18 7.89
C GLY A 12 -7.47 1.72 7.46
N ILE A 13 -6.83 2.49 6.58
CA ILE A 13 -5.45 2.25 6.15
C ILE A 13 -4.47 2.39 7.33
N ILE A 14 -4.66 3.41 8.19
CA ILE A 14 -3.81 3.62 9.38
C ILE A 14 -3.89 2.46 10.38
N ALA A 15 -5.05 1.82 10.49
CA ALA A 15 -5.23 0.64 11.33
C ALA A 15 -4.49 -0.58 10.78
N ALA A 16 -4.47 -0.76 9.45
CA ALA A 16 -3.78 -1.87 8.79
C ALA A 16 -2.26 -1.84 9.00
N TYR A 17 -1.63 -0.66 9.03
CA TYR A 17 -0.18 -0.52 9.25
C TYR A 17 0.32 -1.17 10.54
N ARG A 18 -0.51 -1.21 11.60
CA ARG A 18 -0.12 -1.75 12.91
C ARG A 18 0.29 -3.22 12.85
N TYR A 19 -0.14 -3.93 11.82
CA TYR A 19 0.07 -5.36 11.67
C TYR A 19 1.02 -5.71 10.51
N GLN A 20 1.47 -4.74 9.71
CA GLN A 20 2.42 -5.01 8.63
C GLN A 20 3.80 -5.44 9.14
N PHE A 21 4.26 -4.91 10.28
CA PHE A 21 5.53 -5.36 10.87
C PHE A 21 5.43 -6.74 11.53
N ALA A 22 4.23 -7.22 11.87
CA ALA A 22 4.03 -8.56 12.40
C ALA A 22 4.46 -9.62 11.37
N TYR A 23 4.12 -9.40 10.10
CA TYR A 23 4.55 -10.26 8.99
C TYR A 23 6.08 -10.35 8.90
N TYR A 24 6.76 -9.20 8.92
CA TYR A 24 8.23 -9.16 8.87
C TYR A 24 8.87 -9.82 10.10
N ASN A 25 8.31 -9.63 11.30
CA ASN A 25 8.79 -10.29 12.52
C ASN A 25 8.67 -11.82 12.47
N LEU A 26 7.57 -12.35 11.90
CA LEU A 26 7.35 -13.78 11.68
C LEU A 26 8.32 -14.36 10.64
N CYS A 27 8.61 -13.62 9.56
CA CYS A 27 9.60 -14.05 8.57
C CYS A 27 11.01 -14.12 9.15
N GLU A 28 11.38 -13.22 10.07
CA GLU A 28 12.70 -13.21 10.69
C GLU A 28 12.82 -14.23 11.85
N ASN A 29 11.72 -14.49 12.56
CA ASN A 29 11.67 -15.44 13.68
C ASN A 29 10.44 -16.36 13.53
N PRO A 30 10.55 -17.51 12.85
CA PRO A 30 9.41 -18.41 12.64
C PRO A 30 8.91 -19.12 13.90
N GLU A 31 9.70 -19.12 14.98
CA GLU A 31 9.32 -19.70 16.29
C GLU A 31 8.40 -18.78 17.12
N LEU A 32 8.22 -17.53 16.68
CA LEU A 32 7.39 -16.53 17.34
C LEU A 32 5.91 -16.84 17.11
N GLY A 33 5.10 -16.79 18.17
CA GLY A 33 3.66 -16.99 18.07
C GLY A 33 3.00 -15.88 17.27
N CYS A 34 1.93 -16.19 16.53
CA CYS A 34 1.20 -15.20 15.74
C CYS A 34 0.68 -14.03 16.60
N MET A 35 0.16 -14.32 17.80
CA MET A 35 -0.29 -13.29 18.74
C MET A 35 0.86 -12.42 19.26
N ASP A 36 1.98 -13.04 19.64
CA ASP A 36 3.17 -12.32 20.12
C ASP A 36 3.76 -11.40 19.05
N ALA A 37 3.77 -11.85 17.78
CA ALA A 37 4.23 -11.07 16.65
C ALA A 37 3.34 -9.83 16.42
N LEU A 38 2.02 -9.97 16.62
CA LEU A 38 1.07 -8.86 16.53
C LEU A 38 1.28 -7.84 17.66
N GLU A 39 1.49 -8.30 18.89
CA GLU A 39 1.76 -7.41 20.03
C GLU A 39 3.10 -6.68 19.88
N LEU A 40 4.14 -7.40 19.47
CA LEU A 40 5.46 -6.84 19.19
C LEU A 40 5.36 -5.77 18.10
N SER A 41 4.69 -6.08 16.99
CA SER A 41 4.43 -5.13 15.90
C SER A 41 3.68 -3.89 16.39
N LYS A 42 2.66 -4.07 17.24
CA LYS A 42 1.89 -2.96 17.82
C LYS A 42 2.77 -2.02 18.65
N LYS A 43 3.69 -2.57 19.46
CA LYS A 43 4.65 -1.81 20.28
C LYS A 43 5.70 -1.11 19.39
N GLN A 44 6.23 -1.79 18.37
CA GLN A 44 7.21 -1.23 17.44
C GLN A 44 6.66 -0.09 16.57
N THR A 45 5.39 -0.16 16.17
CA THR A 45 4.75 0.85 15.32
C THR A 45 4.26 2.09 16.10
N MET A 46 4.38 2.09 17.43
CA MET A 46 3.84 3.14 18.30
C MET A 46 4.70 4.41 18.19
N GLY A 47 4.31 5.32 17.29
CA GLY A 47 5.03 6.57 17.00
C GLY A 47 5.28 6.83 15.51
N TYR A 48 5.25 5.79 14.68
CA TYR A 48 5.55 5.88 13.24
C TYR A 48 4.31 5.97 12.33
N LYS A 49 3.10 5.87 12.89
CA LYS A 49 1.82 5.83 12.15
C LYS A 49 1.65 6.97 11.14
N GLY A 50 2.06 8.19 11.52
CA GLY A 50 1.95 9.36 10.65
C GLY A 50 2.97 9.35 9.50
N GLN A 51 4.16 8.79 9.73
CA GLN A 51 5.19 8.68 8.69
C GLN A 51 4.77 7.64 7.64
N LEU A 52 4.20 6.50 8.06
CA LEU A 52 3.65 5.51 7.14
C LEU A 52 2.47 6.07 6.34
N PHE A 53 1.63 6.92 6.93
CA PHE A 53 0.56 7.59 6.18
C PHE A 53 1.09 8.51 5.07
N THR A 54 2.07 9.37 5.37
CA THR A 54 2.69 10.24 4.36
C THR A 54 3.38 9.44 3.27
N LEU A 55 3.96 8.30 3.65
CA LEU A 55 4.58 7.36 2.72
C LEU A 55 3.54 6.84 1.72
N ASP A 56 2.41 6.32 2.20
CA ASP A 56 1.37 5.82 1.29
C ASP A 56 0.66 6.92 0.52
N LEU A 57 0.57 8.16 1.01
CA LEU A 57 0.08 9.28 0.21
C LEU A 57 1.01 9.59 -0.96
N SER A 58 2.32 9.55 -0.72
CA SER A 58 3.34 9.74 -1.77
C SER A 58 3.24 8.64 -2.81
N TYR A 59 3.00 7.41 -2.37
CA TYR A 59 2.87 6.23 -3.21
C TYR A 59 1.53 6.12 -3.94
N LEU A 60 0.43 6.58 -3.34
CA LEU A 60 -0.89 6.71 -3.98
C LEU A 60 -0.82 7.65 -5.19
N GLY A 61 0.02 8.69 -5.12
CA GLY A 61 0.29 9.60 -6.24
C GLY A 61 0.84 8.88 -7.47
N TRP A 62 1.68 7.86 -7.29
CA TRP A 62 2.20 7.04 -8.40
C TRP A 62 1.12 6.18 -9.05
N GLY A 63 0.18 5.65 -8.26
CA GLY A 63 -1.00 4.95 -8.78
C GLY A 63 -1.87 5.85 -9.65
N LEU A 64 -2.11 7.09 -9.22
CA LEU A 64 -2.81 8.08 -10.05
C LEU A 64 -2.05 8.39 -11.34
N LEU A 65 -0.73 8.61 -11.25
CA LEU A 65 0.13 8.90 -12.40
C LEU A 65 0.14 7.76 -13.43
N ALA A 66 0.05 6.51 -12.98
CA ALA A 66 -0.06 5.34 -13.86
C ALA A 66 -1.37 5.34 -14.66
N THR A 67 -2.48 5.81 -14.06
CA THR A 67 -3.80 5.83 -14.71
C THR A 67 -4.04 7.04 -15.61
N LEU A 68 -3.25 8.12 -15.47
CA LEU A 68 -3.49 9.36 -16.21
C LEU A 68 -3.49 9.16 -17.74
N PRO A 69 -2.50 8.51 -18.37
CA PRO A 69 -2.51 8.36 -19.82
C PRO A 69 -3.69 7.53 -20.33
N MET A 70 -4.05 6.46 -19.60
CA MET A 70 -5.18 5.61 -19.92
C MET A 70 -6.52 6.37 -19.82
N SER A 71 -6.69 7.21 -18.80
CA SER A 71 -7.91 8.00 -18.61
C SER A 71 -8.10 9.06 -19.70
N VAL A 72 -7.02 9.77 -20.08
CA VAL A 72 -7.05 10.77 -21.16
C VAL A 72 -7.32 10.11 -22.50
N TRP A 73 -6.60 9.03 -22.80
CA TRP A 73 -6.76 8.27 -24.04
C TRP A 73 -8.15 7.65 -24.18
N GLY A 74 -8.63 6.94 -23.14
CA GLY A 74 -9.96 6.32 -23.13
C GLY A 74 -11.10 7.34 -23.24
N GLY A 75 -10.94 8.51 -22.61
CA GLY A 75 -11.89 9.62 -22.75
C GLY A 75 -11.96 10.17 -24.18
N TYR A 76 -10.81 10.41 -24.80
CA TYR A 76 -10.73 10.84 -26.20
C TYR A 76 -11.34 9.80 -27.15
N PHE A 77 -10.98 8.52 -26.98
CA PHE A 77 -11.50 7.44 -27.82
C PHE A 77 -13.03 7.32 -27.74
N THR A 78 -13.59 7.38 -26.53
CA THR A 78 -15.04 7.33 -26.31
C THR A 78 -15.77 8.53 -26.92
N ALA A 79 -15.19 9.73 -26.81
CA ALA A 79 -15.74 10.95 -27.41
C ALA A 79 -15.69 10.90 -28.96
N ALA A 80 -14.59 10.44 -29.52
CA ALA A 80 -14.44 10.24 -30.97
C ALA A 80 -15.45 9.22 -31.49
N GLN A 81 -15.59 8.07 -30.81
CA GLN A 81 -16.52 7.01 -31.23
C GLN A 81 -17.98 7.44 -31.15
N SER A 82 -18.38 8.22 -30.14
CA SER A 82 -19.75 8.74 -30.03
C SER A 82 -20.08 9.81 -31.09
N SER A 83 -19.11 10.63 -31.48
CA SER A 83 -19.29 11.59 -32.59
C SER A 83 -19.50 10.90 -33.95
N TYR A 84 -18.85 9.76 -34.18
CA TYR A 84 -19.06 8.91 -35.36
C TYR A 84 -20.52 8.42 -35.44
N LEU A 85 -21.07 7.92 -34.32
CA LEU A 85 -22.44 7.38 -34.30
C LEU A 85 -23.50 8.43 -34.61
N LEU A 86 -23.25 9.70 -34.29
CA LEU A 86 -24.19 10.80 -34.50
C LEU A 86 -24.05 11.50 -35.85
N ASN A 87 -22.83 11.60 -36.40
CA ASN A 87 -22.55 12.39 -37.61
C ASN A 87 -22.01 11.58 -38.80
N SER A 88 -21.84 10.26 -38.65
CA SER A 88 -21.25 9.37 -39.68
C SER A 88 -19.88 9.82 -40.20
N ALA A 89 -19.14 10.64 -39.42
CA ALA A 89 -17.80 11.14 -39.78
C ALA A 89 -16.76 10.03 -39.59
N ALA A 90 -15.82 9.86 -40.54
CA ALA A 90 -14.90 8.71 -40.59
C ALA A 90 -14.27 8.33 -39.23
N PRO A 91 -14.24 7.03 -38.87
CA PRO A 91 -13.66 6.59 -37.60
C PRO A 91 -12.15 6.83 -37.58
N VAL A 92 -11.61 7.09 -36.38
CA VAL A 92 -10.18 6.88 -36.14
C VAL A 92 -9.85 5.43 -36.52
N SER A 93 -8.80 5.23 -37.33
CA SER A 93 -8.33 3.91 -37.72
C SER A 93 -8.16 3.00 -36.50
N THR A 94 -8.85 1.85 -36.49
CA THR A 94 -8.77 0.85 -35.42
C THR A 94 -7.33 0.39 -35.17
N GLY A 95 -6.48 0.41 -36.19
CA GLY A 95 -5.06 0.04 -36.07
C GLY A 95 -4.23 1.07 -35.29
N VAL A 96 -4.54 2.36 -35.42
CA VAL A 96 -3.85 3.42 -34.66
C VAL A 96 -4.30 3.38 -33.19
N SER A 97 -5.57 3.05 -32.94
CA SER A 97 -6.11 2.93 -31.59
C SER A 97 -5.43 1.84 -30.77
N LEU A 98 -5.29 0.63 -31.33
CA LEU A 98 -4.63 -0.48 -30.64
C LEU A 98 -3.16 -0.19 -30.29
N GLY A 99 -2.44 0.51 -31.17
CA GLY A 99 -1.06 0.90 -30.91
C GLY A 99 -0.93 1.84 -29.70
N LEU A 100 -1.82 2.82 -29.58
CA LEU A 100 -1.88 3.74 -28.45
C LEU A 100 -2.39 3.06 -27.18
N ASP A 101 -3.38 2.15 -27.26
CA ASP A 101 -3.86 1.36 -26.13
C ASP A 101 -2.73 0.51 -25.52
N LEU A 102 -1.95 -0.16 -26.37
CA LEU A 102 -0.78 -0.93 -25.93
C LEU A 102 0.30 -0.05 -25.32
N LEU A 103 0.53 1.14 -25.89
CA LEU A 103 1.51 2.08 -25.37
C LEU A 103 1.10 2.64 -23.99
N CYS A 104 -0.18 2.98 -23.81
CA CYS A 104 -0.74 3.38 -22.52
C CYS A 104 -0.72 2.22 -21.51
N GLY A 105 -1.00 0.99 -21.94
CA GLY A 105 -0.88 -0.21 -21.11
C GLY A 105 0.56 -0.48 -20.67
N LEU A 106 1.51 -0.37 -21.60
CA LEU A 106 2.95 -0.50 -21.31
C LEU A 106 3.42 0.57 -20.32
N TRP A 107 2.97 1.81 -20.47
CA TRP A 107 3.26 2.89 -19.52
C TRP A 107 2.83 2.53 -18.10
N ALA A 108 1.61 1.99 -17.93
CA ALA A 108 1.11 1.56 -16.63
C ALA A 108 1.98 0.43 -16.05
N VAL A 109 2.37 -0.56 -16.86
CA VAL A 109 3.23 -1.66 -16.43
C VAL A 109 4.63 -1.17 -16.04
N VAL A 110 5.20 -0.24 -16.81
CA VAL A 110 6.49 0.39 -16.50
C VAL A 110 6.42 1.10 -15.15
N ILE A 111 5.39 1.88 -14.85
CA ILE A 111 5.32 2.52 -13.53
C ILE A 111 5.25 1.47 -12.42
N GLN A 112 4.50 0.38 -12.59
CA GLN A 112 4.36 -0.67 -11.58
C GLN A 112 5.66 -1.44 -11.34
N ILE A 113 6.45 -1.71 -12.39
CA ILE A 113 7.71 -2.45 -12.25
C ILE A 113 8.75 -1.66 -11.45
N PHE A 114 8.75 -0.32 -11.57
CA PHE A 114 9.64 0.55 -10.80
C PHE A 114 9.12 0.81 -9.39
N TYR A 115 7.80 0.92 -9.23
CA TYR A 115 7.16 1.27 -7.98
C TYR A 115 7.21 0.15 -6.94
N LEU A 116 6.85 -1.09 -7.31
CA LEU A 116 6.78 -2.23 -6.39
C LEU A 116 8.07 -2.49 -5.59
N PRO A 117 9.25 -2.63 -6.22
CA PRO A 117 10.49 -2.89 -5.48
C PRO A 117 10.90 -1.70 -4.59
N THR A 118 10.64 -0.47 -5.03
CA THR A 118 10.94 0.75 -4.27
C THR A 118 10.05 0.87 -3.03
N TYR A 119 8.78 0.49 -3.16
CA TYR A 119 7.83 0.43 -2.04
C TYR A 119 8.29 -0.57 -0.97
N GLN A 120 8.64 -1.80 -1.39
CA GLN A 120 9.11 -2.85 -0.47
C GLN A 120 10.40 -2.44 0.26
N CYS A 121 11.36 -1.86 -0.46
CA CYS A 121 12.61 -1.39 0.12
C CYS A 121 12.37 -0.32 1.20
N THR A 122 11.45 0.60 0.93
CA THR A 122 11.16 1.69 1.86
C THR A 122 10.44 1.17 3.11
N GLN A 123 9.51 0.22 2.95
CA GLN A 123 8.90 -0.47 4.09
C GLN A 123 9.94 -1.20 4.97
N LEU A 124 10.93 -1.85 4.35
CA LEU A 124 12.00 -2.51 5.07
C LEU A 124 12.89 -1.51 5.83
N GLY A 125 13.19 -0.36 5.24
CA GLY A 125 13.92 0.73 5.91
C GLY A 125 13.16 1.28 7.13
N TYR A 126 11.84 1.45 7.02
CA TYR A 126 10.98 1.83 8.15
C TYR A 126 10.94 0.75 9.23
N TYR A 127 10.87 -0.52 8.83
CA TYR A 127 10.90 -1.66 9.73
C TYR A 127 12.21 -1.70 10.55
N GLU A 128 13.37 -1.58 9.88
CA GLU A 128 14.67 -1.53 10.56
C GLU A 128 14.77 -0.35 11.52
N THR A 129 14.29 0.82 11.09
CA THR A 129 14.30 2.03 11.91
C THR A 129 13.46 1.83 13.17
N ALA A 130 12.22 1.34 13.02
CA ALA A 130 11.33 1.05 14.14
C ALA A 130 11.90 -0.04 15.07
N LYS A 131 12.56 -1.06 14.53
CA LYS A 131 13.24 -2.10 15.32
C LYS A 131 14.37 -1.51 16.17
N ARG A 132 15.19 -0.62 15.60
CA ARG A 132 16.30 0.03 16.31
C ARG A 132 15.84 1.03 17.37
N THR A 133 14.73 1.74 17.14
CA THR A 133 14.28 2.82 18.04
C THR A 133 13.27 2.36 19.08
N SER A 134 12.55 1.27 18.85
CA SER A 134 11.50 0.79 19.77
C SER A 134 12.04 0.20 21.07
N GLY A 135 13.28 -0.31 21.08
CA GLY A 135 13.85 -0.98 22.26
C GLY A 135 13.12 -2.28 22.65
N VAL A 136 12.20 -2.78 21.83
CA VAL A 136 11.42 -4.00 22.09
C VAL A 136 12.01 -5.14 21.27
N SER A 137 12.34 -6.25 21.94
CA SER A 137 12.89 -7.46 21.32
C SER A 137 11.89 -8.62 21.40
N PRO A 138 11.94 -9.59 20.48
CA PRO A 138 11.26 -10.87 20.62
C PRO A 138 11.52 -11.52 21.98
N LEU A 139 10.47 -11.90 22.70
CA LEU A 139 10.60 -12.68 23.92
C LEU A 139 10.85 -14.16 23.56
N PRO A 140 11.82 -14.83 24.19
CA PRO A 140 12.01 -16.26 23.99
C PRO A 140 10.78 -17.03 24.47
N VAL A 141 10.47 -18.14 23.80
CA VAL A 141 9.28 -18.96 24.04
C VAL A 141 9.03 -19.28 25.52
N ASN A 142 10.11 -19.49 26.29
CA ASN A 142 10.09 -19.83 27.71
C ASN A 142 9.66 -18.67 28.64
N GLN A 143 9.81 -17.40 28.22
CA GLN A 143 9.44 -16.24 29.06
C GLN A 143 7.99 -15.77 28.86
N ARG A 144 7.29 -16.27 27.83
CA ARG A 144 5.94 -15.81 27.47
C ARG A 144 4.90 -15.96 28.58
N GLY A 145 4.95 -17.04 29.35
CA GLY A 145 3.98 -17.28 30.44
C GLY A 145 4.26 -16.50 31.74
N ILE A 146 5.40 -15.82 31.86
CA ILE A 146 5.81 -15.14 33.10
C ILE A 146 5.31 -13.68 33.13
N GLU A 147 5.25 -13.00 31.98
CA GLU A 147 4.80 -11.61 31.91
C GLU A 147 3.27 -11.46 31.92
N ASP A 148 2.53 -12.38 31.28
CA ASP A 148 1.06 -12.38 31.29
C ASP A 148 0.47 -12.54 32.71
N GLY A 149 1.21 -13.17 33.64
CA GLY A 149 0.83 -13.26 35.05
C GLY A 149 1.21 -12.04 35.90
N GLY A 150 2.01 -11.11 35.37
CA GLY A 150 2.51 -9.95 36.10
C GLY A 150 1.71 -8.67 35.88
N SER A 151 1.06 -8.52 34.72
CA SER A 151 0.27 -7.34 34.36
C SER A 151 -1.10 -7.24 35.03
N ASP A 152 -1.62 -8.36 35.56
CA ASP A 152 -2.94 -8.40 36.22
C ASP A 152 -2.89 -7.97 37.71
N ASN A 153 -1.71 -7.67 38.25
CA ASN A 153 -1.50 -7.33 39.67
C ASN A 153 -1.19 -5.84 39.92
N LEU A 154 -1.56 -4.93 39.00
CA LEU A 154 -1.28 -3.49 39.09
C LEU A 154 -2.55 -2.61 39.07
N PHE A 155 -3.68 -3.14 39.52
CA PHE A 155 -4.84 -2.35 39.97
C PHE A 155 -4.84 -2.17 41.49
#